data_AF-A0A484ARF0-F1
#
_entry.id   AF-A0A484ARF0-F1
#
_cell.length_a   1.000
_cell.length_b   1.000
_cell.length_c   1.000
_cell.angle_alpha   90.00
_cell.angle_beta   90.00
_cell.angle_gamma   90.00
#
_symmetry.space_group_name_H-M   'P 1'
#
loop_
_entity.id
_entity.type
_entity.pdbx_description
1 polymer ?
#
loop_
_entity_poly.entity_id
_entity_poly.type
_entity_poly.pdbx_seq_one_letter_code
_entity_poly.pdbx_strand_id
1 'polypeptide(L)'
;PHATTTCTKTIEADPKCANCGGKHVASYKGCPSFKSAQSKLTTLREPDNRQQAQTQHSPRQALLKSLSTPPIQENQQTPQQQIHSQQQRSTYSTQQTTQLADTAQTKPTTSRNPAERHLTNLKNKLLAAQQQKQQNKEPQSYQIKKQEYGGDQPLLRALESNVRIASEMNVKIDNLLNALHSLFIPNPKPN
;
A
#
# COMPACT_ATOMS: atom_id res chain seq x y z
N PRO A 1 -21.44 6.49 -8.40
CA PRO A 1 -20.54 7.20 -9.35
C PRO A 1 -21.20 7.15 -10.74
N HIS A 2 -21.20 8.25 -11.51
CA HIS A 2 -21.85 8.33 -12.82
C HIS A 2 -20.90 8.96 -13.85
N ALA A 3 -21.22 8.80 -15.14
CA ALA A 3 -20.43 9.38 -16.23
C ALA A 3 -20.64 10.90 -16.33
N THR A 4 -19.59 11.66 -16.65
CA THR A 4 -19.70 13.13 -16.77
C THR A 4 -20.74 13.56 -17.80
N THR A 5 -20.92 12.76 -18.86
CA THR A 5 -21.90 13.00 -19.93
C THR A 5 -23.35 12.83 -19.48
N THR A 6 -23.60 12.18 -18.34
CA THR A 6 -24.94 11.99 -17.77
C THR A 6 -25.14 12.78 -16.46
N CYS A 7 -24.20 13.68 -16.13
CA CYS A 7 -24.29 14.52 -14.94
C CYS A 7 -25.31 15.64 -15.16
N THR A 8 -26.44 15.59 -14.46
CA THR A 8 -27.47 16.65 -14.48
C THR A 8 -27.18 17.78 -13.49
N LYS A 9 -26.03 17.78 -12.80
CA LYS A 9 -25.68 18.83 -11.85
C LYS A 9 -25.32 20.11 -12.59
N THR A 10 -26.04 21.18 -12.32
CA THR A 10 -25.72 22.52 -12.81
C THR A 10 -24.46 23.06 -12.14
N ILE A 11 -23.69 23.85 -12.87
CA ILE A 11 -22.46 24.49 -12.38
C ILE A 11 -22.76 25.46 -11.22
N GLU A 12 -23.97 26.03 -11.20
CA GLU A 12 -24.41 26.99 -10.18
C GLU A 12 -24.82 26.34 -8.84
N ALA A 13 -24.87 25.01 -8.78
CA ALA A 13 -25.18 24.34 -7.52
C ALA A 13 -24.03 24.52 -6.52
N ASP A 14 -24.35 24.93 -5.29
CA ASP A 14 -23.39 24.98 -4.18
C ASP A 14 -22.59 23.67 -4.10
N PRO A 15 -21.24 23.74 -4.08
CA PRO A 15 -20.42 22.53 -3.99
C PRO A 15 -20.70 21.82 -2.67
N LYS A 16 -21.11 20.55 -2.77
CA LYS A 16 -21.33 19.67 -1.62
C LYS A 16 -20.13 18.75 -1.44
N CYS A 17 -19.63 18.67 -0.22
CA CYS A 17 -18.57 17.74 0.13
C CYS A 17 -19.05 16.28 0.01
N ALA A 18 -18.29 15.43 -0.69
CA ALA A 18 -18.59 14.00 -0.78
C ALA A 18 -18.47 13.25 0.55
N ASN A 19 -17.71 13.76 1.51
CA ASN A 19 -17.48 13.10 2.80
C ASN A 19 -18.53 13.44 3.87
N CYS A 20 -19.01 14.69 3.91
CA CYS A 20 -19.93 15.16 4.95
C CYS A 20 -21.20 15.83 4.42
N GLY A 21 -21.34 16.04 3.11
CA GLY A 21 -22.47 16.74 2.51
C GLY A 21 -22.50 18.26 2.73
N GLY A 22 -21.52 18.83 3.45
CA GLY A 22 -21.45 20.25 3.78
C GLY A 22 -21.14 21.16 2.59
N LYS A 23 -21.42 22.46 2.76
CA LYS A 23 -21.17 23.53 1.77
C LYS A 23 -19.70 23.93 1.71
N HIS A 24 -18.86 23.02 1.24
CA HIS A 24 -17.47 23.31 0.97
C HIS A 24 -16.98 22.44 -0.18
N VAL A 25 -15.93 22.89 -0.87
CA VAL A 25 -15.29 22.09 -1.91
C VAL A 25 -14.88 20.73 -1.35
N ALA A 26 -15.04 19.68 -2.15
CA ALA A 26 -14.69 18.30 -1.80
C ALA A 26 -13.16 18.11 -1.75
N SER A 27 -12.45 18.95 -1.00
CA SER A 27 -11.04 18.78 -0.71
C SER A 27 -10.89 17.91 0.53
N TYR A 28 -10.20 16.79 0.37
CA TYR A 28 -9.88 15.84 1.44
C TYR A 28 -9.32 16.53 2.70
N LYS A 29 -8.49 17.58 2.52
CA LYS A 29 -7.86 18.31 3.64
C LYS A 29 -8.74 19.38 4.30
N GLY A 30 -9.80 19.81 3.62
CA GLY A 30 -10.68 20.90 4.08
C GLY A 30 -11.94 20.44 4.82
N CYS A 31 -12.25 19.13 4.79
CA CYS A 31 -13.46 18.61 5.41
C CYS A 31 -13.31 18.47 6.94
N PRO A 32 -14.16 19.14 7.76
CA PRO A 32 -14.12 19.00 9.21
C PRO A 32 -14.38 17.56 9.66
N SER A 33 -15.36 16.87 9.06
CA SER A 33 -15.69 15.48 9.38
C SER A 33 -14.51 14.54 9.12
N PHE A 34 -13.78 14.74 8.01
CA PHE A 34 -12.59 13.96 7.71
C PHE A 34 -11.48 14.16 8.75
N LYS A 35 -11.20 15.41 9.14
CA LYS A 35 -10.21 15.70 10.21
C LYS A 35 -10.59 15.03 11.53
N SER A 36 -11.87 15.10 11.91
CA SER A 36 -12.37 14.46 13.13
C SER A 36 -12.21 12.93 13.08
N ALA A 37 -12.54 12.30 11.94
CA ALA A 37 -12.37 10.86 11.76
C ALA A 37 -10.89 10.44 11.77
N GLN A 38 -10.02 11.21 11.12
CA GLN A 38 -8.58 10.98 11.11
C GLN A 38 -8.01 11.08 12.53
N SER A 39 -8.38 12.09 13.30
CA SER A 39 -7.94 12.25 14.69
C SER A 39 -8.34 11.05 15.56
N LYS A 40 -9.56 10.52 15.40
CA LYS A 40 -10.02 9.34 16.13
C LYS A 40 -9.21 8.09 15.76
N LEU A 41 -8.91 7.91 14.48
CA LEU A 41 -8.08 6.79 14.01
C LEU A 41 -6.64 6.88 14.51
N THR A 42 -6.07 8.09 14.63
CA THR A 42 -4.74 8.26 15.22
C THR A 42 -4.73 7.97 16.72
N THR A 43 -5.76 8.40 17.46
CA THR A 43 -5.86 8.13 18.91
C THR A 43 -6.01 6.64 19.21
N LEU A 44 -6.72 5.89 18.36
CA LEU A 44 -6.88 4.44 18.54
C LEU A 44 -5.65 3.62 18.09
N ARG A 45 -4.71 4.25 17.37
CA ARG A 45 -3.50 3.57 16.85
C ARG A 45 -2.24 3.84 17.66
N GLU A 46 -2.31 4.67 18.69
CA GLU A 46 -1.19 4.89 19.60
C GLU A 46 -1.32 3.97 20.82
N PRO A 47 -0.41 3.00 21.01
CA PRO A 47 -0.18 2.44 22.33
C PRO A 47 0.59 3.48 23.15
N ASP A 48 -0.08 4.12 24.10
CA ASP A 48 0.41 4.59 25.41
C ASP A 48 1.81 5.24 25.56
N ASN A 49 2.42 5.82 24.52
CA ASN A 49 3.81 6.31 24.62
C ASN A 49 4.10 7.65 23.90
N ARG A 50 3.19 8.63 23.98
CA ARG A 50 3.47 10.00 23.49
C ARG A 50 2.98 11.14 24.38
N GLN A 51 2.92 10.95 25.70
CA GLN A 51 2.72 12.08 26.62
C GLN A 51 3.97 12.96 26.83
N GLN A 52 5.08 12.74 26.11
CA GLN A 52 6.31 13.55 26.26
C GLN A 52 6.79 14.31 25.00
N ALA A 53 5.97 14.43 23.95
CA ALA A 53 6.35 15.23 22.77
C ALA A 53 5.46 16.49 22.61
N GLN A 54 5.23 17.22 23.69
CA GLN A 54 4.97 18.67 23.62
C GLN A 54 6.29 19.40 23.82
N THR A 55 6.44 20.52 23.11
CA THR A 55 7.61 21.43 23.05
C THR A 55 8.80 20.97 22.21
N GLN A 56 8.66 20.98 20.88
CA GLN A 56 9.67 21.61 20.03
C GLN A 56 8.98 22.42 18.93
N HIS A 57 8.82 23.71 19.21
CA HIS A 57 8.60 24.71 18.18
C HIS A 57 9.76 24.64 17.18
N SER A 58 9.47 24.21 15.96
CA SER A 58 10.40 24.34 14.85
C SER A 58 10.47 25.83 14.45
N PRO A 59 11.65 26.47 14.40
CA PRO A 59 11.78 27.86 13.96
C PRO A 59 11.78 27.91 12.43
N ARG A 60 10.69 27.47 11.78
CA ARG A 60 10.51 27.58 10.33
C ARG A 60 9.79 28.88 9.94
N GLN A 61 10.07 29.97 10.65
CA GLN A 61 9.61 31.33 10.30
C GLN A 61 10.76 32.33 10.11
N ALA A 62 12.02 31.92 10.28
CA ALA A 62 13.18 32.80 10.06
C ALA A 62 13.60 32.95 8.58
N LEU A 63 13.11 32.10 7.65
CA LEU A 63 13.52 32.15 6.24
C LEU A 63 12.62 32.99 5.31
N LEU A 64 11.60 33.67 5.85
CA LEU A 64 10.64 34.47 5.06
C LEU A 64 10.82 35.99 5.21
N LYS A 65 11.86 36.46 5.90
CA LYS A 65 12.15 37.90 6.11
C LYS A 65 13.20 38.50 5.18
N SER A 66 13.77 37.74 4.23
CA SER A 66 14.83 38.23 3.32
C SER A 66 14.40 38.42 1.85
N LEU A 67 13.10 38.36 1.54
CA LEU A 67 12.60 38.71 0.20
C LEU A 67 11.78 39.99 0.26
N SER A 68 12.45 41.09 0.60
CA SER A 68 12.01 42.42 0.20
C SER A 68 12.56 42.70 -1.19
N THR A 69 11.63 42.91 -2.10
CA THR A 69 11.74 43.28 -3.52
C THR A 69 12.81 44.32 -3.86
N PRO A 70 13.37 44.26 -5.08
CA PRO A 70 13.40 45.43 -5.96
C PRO A 70 12.24 45.36 -6.97
N PRO A 71 11.65 46.51 -7.35
CA PRO A 71 10.64 46.57 -8.41
C PRO A 71 11.35 46.59 -9.76
N ILE A 72 10.84 45.92 -10.79
CA ILE A 72 11.03 46.31 -12.20
C ILE A 72 10.00 45.58 -13.08
N GLN A 73 9.12 46.40 -13.64
CA GLN A 73 8.56 46.44 -15.00
C GLN A 73 7.81 45.22 -15.57
N GLU A 74 6.50 45.39 -15.51
CA GLU A 74 5.51 45.09 -16.56
C GLU A 74 6.11 45.15 -17.98
N ASN A 75 6.16 44.00 -18.66
CA ASN A 75 6.10 43.98 -20.11
C ASN A 75 5.24 42.81 -20.57
N GLN A 76 4.25 43.15 -21.39
CA GLN A 76 3.32 42.25 -22.07
C GLN A 76 4.09 41.35 -23.03
N GLN A 77 3.70 40.07 -23.11
CA GLN A 77 3.39 39.32 -24.34
C GLN A 77 3.27 37.81 -24.09
N THR A 78 2.03 37.31 -24.19
CA THR A 78 1.68 35.99 -24.76
C THR A 78 2.01 35.98 -26.27
N PRO A 79 2.04 34.84 -27.03
CA PRO A 79 1.46 33.51 -26.78
C PRO A 79 2.30 32.27 -27.25
N GLN A 80 1.66 31.09 -27.18
CA GLN A 80 1.95 29.77 -27.79
C GLN A 80 2.68 28.75 -26.90
N GLN A 81 1.96 27.78 -26.34
CA GLN A 81 1.59 26.49 -26.95
C GLN A 81 2.79 25.71 -27.53
N GLN A 82 3.26 24.70 -26.80
CA GLN A 82 3.56 23.41 -27.40
C GLN A 82 3.51 22.27 -26.37
N ILE A 83 2.57 21.37 -26.65
CA ILE A 83 2.41 20.07 -26.02
C ILE A 83 3.52 19.16 -26.54
N HIS A 84 4.36 18.61 -25.66
CA HIS A 84 5.17 17.45 -26.00
C HIS A 84 5.09 16.39 -24.90
N SER A 85 4.16 15.47 -25.08
CA SER A 85 4.06 14.20 -24.39
C SER A 85 5.10 13.23 -24.96
N GLN A 86 6.15 12.92 -24.20
CA GLN A 86 7.06 11.82 -24.55
C GLN A 86 6.78 10.61 -23.64
N GLN A 87 6.00 9.68 -24.18
CA GLN A 87 5.88 8.30 -23.68
C GLN A 87 7.23 7.61 -23.83
N GLN A 88 7.87 7.25 -22.72
CA GLN A 88 8.96 6.28 -22.74
C GLN A 88 8.37 4.87 -22.66
N ARG A 89 8.30 4.21 -23.82
CA ARG A 89 8.08 2.76 -23.94
C ARG A 89 9.38 2.06 -23.56
N SER A 90 9.40 1.38 -22.42
CA SER A 90 10.42 0.36 -22.15
C SER A 90 10.04 -0.92 -22.89
N THR A 91 10.70 -1.17 -24.01
CA THR A 91 10.70 -2.48 -24.68
C THR A 91 11.74 -3.36 -24.00
N TYR A 92 11.32 -4.24 -23.09
CA TYR A 92 12.15 -5.35 -22.63
C TYR A 92 11.93 -6.54 -23.56
N SER A 93 13.02 -6.95 -24.23
CA SER A 93 13.07 -8.15 -25.05
C SER A 93 12.88 -9.37 -24.16
N THR A 94 11.91 -10.21 -24.51
CA THR A 94 11.81 -11.57 -23.96
C THR A 94 12.61 -12.46 -24.90
N GLN A 95 13.82 -12.81 -24.48
CA GLN A 95 14.59 -13.88 -25.13
C GLN A 95 13.95 -15.22 -24.80
N GLN A 96 13.85 -16.03 -25.84
CA GLN A 96 13.32 -17.38 -25.87
C GLN A 96 14.15 -18.30 -24.95
N THR A 97 13.47 -19.18 -24.23
CA THR A 97 14.05 -20.47 -23.82
C THR A 97 13.00 -21.53 -24.12
N THR A 98 13.29 -22.27 -25.17
CA THR A 98 12.73 -23.58 -25.48
C THR A 98 13.22 -24.59 -24.45
N GLN A 99 12.31 -25.36 -23.85
CA GLN A 99 12.56 -26.76 -23.47
C GLN A 99 11.25 -27.46 -23.09
N LEU A 100 10.77 -28.27 -24.05
CA LEU A 100 10.22 -29.62 -23.93
C LEU A 100 9.63 -30.06 -22.57
N ALA A 101 8.31 -30.26 -22.53
CA ALA A 101 7.70 -31.43 -21.91
C ALA A 101 6.23 -31.57 -22.37
N ASP A 102 5.92 -32.73 -22.93
CA ASP A 102 4.60 -33.21 -23.30
C ASP A 102 3.62 -33.21 -22.12
N THR A 103 2.51 -32.49 -22.22
CA THR A 103 1.21 -32.95 -21.72
C THR A 103 0.04 -32.18 -22.35
N ALA A 104 -0.86 -32.91 -23.00
CA ALA A 104 -2.27 -32.61 -23.31
C ALA A 104 -2.65 -31.17 -23.75
N GLN A 105 -2.89 -31.04 -25.06
CA GLN A 105 -3.57 -29.93 -25.72
C GLN A 105 -4.87 -29.50 -25.01
N THR A 106 -4.85 -28.33 -24.37
CA THR A 106 -6.05 -27.50 -24.26
C THR A 106 -5.74 -26.18 -24.96
N LYS A 107 -6.50 -25.89 -26.03
CA LYS A 107 -6.37 -24.66 -26.83
C LYS A 107 -6.48 -23.44 -25.92
N PRO A 108 -5.58 -22.44 -26.01
CA PRO A 108 -5.76 -21.17 -25.31
C PRO A 108 -6.94 -20.44 -25.94
N THR A 109 -8.08 -20.43 -25.24
CA THR A 109 -9.19 -19.52 -25.53
C THR A 109 -8.70 -18.10 -25.22
N THR A 110 -8.40 -17.34 -26.28
CA THR A 110 -8.11 -15.91 -26.18
C THR A 110 -9.35 -15.21 -25.61
N SER A 111 -9.39 -15.06 -24.28
CA SER A 111 -10.46 -14.37 -23.58
C SER A 111 -10.51 -12.92 -24.08
N ARG A 112 -11.61 -12.53 -24.71
CA ARG A 112 -11.83 -11.17 -25.24
C ARG A 112 -12.09 -10.15 -24.14
N ASN A 113 -12.24 -10.60 -22.89
CA ASN A 113 -12.55 -9.76 -21.74
C ASN A 113 -11.27 -9.29 -21.04
N PRO A 114 -11.00 -7.96 -20.97
CA PRO A 114 -9.83 -7.44 -20.28
C PRO A 114 -9.80 -7.82 -18.78
N ALA A 115 -10.96 -8.00 -18.14
CA ALA A 115 -11.03 -8.38 -16.73
C ALA A 115 -10.49 -9.80 -16.48
N GLU A 116 -10.78 -10.76 -17.37
CA GLU A 116 -10.27 -12.13 -17.26
C GLU A 116 -8.76 -12.18 -17.45
N ARG A 117 -8.21 -11.36 -18.36
CA ARG A 117 -6.75 -11.25 -18.53
C ARG A 117 -6.06 -10.75 -17.26
N HIS A 118 -6.63 -9.75 -16.58
CA HIS A 118 -6.09 -9.27 -15.30
C HIS A 118 -6.19 -10.33 -14.21
N LEU A 119 -7.29 -11.08 -14.13
CA LEU A 119 -7.46 -12.16 -13.16
C LEU A 119 -6.44 -13.28 -13.37
N THR A 120 -6.21 -13.68 -14.63
CA THR A 120 -5.20 -14.70 -14.98
C THR A 120 -3.79 -14.22 -14.66
N ASN A 121 -3.45 -12.97 -15.00
CA ASN A 121 -2.15 -12.39 -14.63
C ASN A 121 -1.95 -12.33 -13.11
N LEU A 122 -2.99 -11.99 -12.35
CA LEU A 122 -2.94 -11.97 -10.89
C LEU A 122 -2.70 -13.37 -10.32
N LYS A 123 -3.43 -14.37 -10.81
CA LYS A 123 -3.26 -15.79 -10.40
C LYS A 123 -1.83 -16.27 -10.66
N ASN A 124 -1.31 -16.03 -11.87
CA ASN A 124 0.05 -16.42 -12.24
C ASN A 124 1.11 -15.74 -11.36
N LYS A 125 0.91 -14.45 -11.04
CA LYS A 125 1.81 -13.70 -10.15
C LYS A 125 1.77 -14.23 -8.72
N LEU A 126 0.60 -14.65 -8.23
CA LEU A 126 0.44 -15.24 -6.91
C LEU A 126 1.15 -16.60 -6.80
N LEU A 127 1.02 -17.44 -7.83
CA LEU A 127 1.71 -18.73 -7.92
C LEU A 127 3.23 -18.55 -7.92
N ALA A 128 3.74 -17.62 -8.73
CA ALA A 128 5.18 -17.33 -8.79
C ALA A 128 5.72 -16.83 -7.44
N ALA A 129 4.98 -15.96 -6.75
CA ALA A 129 5.36 -15.49 -5.42
C ALA A 129 5.37 -16.62 -4.37
N GLN A 130 4.47 -17.59 -4.49
CA GLN A 130 4.45 -18.76 -3.60
C GLN A 130 5.65 -19.69 -3.84
N GLN A 131 6.04 -19.90 -5.10
CA GLN A 131 7.23 -20.70 -5.43
C GLN A 131 8.53 -20.03 -4.96
N GLN A 132 8.66 -18.70 -5.10
CA GLN A 132 9.83 -17.97 -4.61
C GLN A 132 10.03 -18.11 -3.10
N LYS A 133 8.94 -18.19 -2.31
CA LYS A 133 9.03 -18.45 -0.86
C LYS A 133 9.58 -19.84 -0.51
N GLN A 134 9.49 -20.80 -1.42
CA GLN A 134 10.05 -22.14 -1.20
C GLN A 134 11.52 -22.23 -1.59
N GLN A 135 11.94 -21.52 -2.64
CA GLN A 135 13.34 -21.53 -3.10
C GLN A 135 14.27 -20.68 -2.20
N ASN A 136 13.77 -19.61 -1.57
CA ASN A 136 14.59 -18.77 -0.70
C ASN A 136 14.72 -19.29 0.76
N LYS A 137 14.48 -20.58 0.98
CA LYS A 137 14.76 -21.26 2.26
C LYS A 137 16.18 -21.83 2.35
N GLU A 138 16.99 -21.73 1.30
CA GLU A 138 18.43 -21.96 1.47
C GLU A 138 19.01 -20.81 2.30
N PRO A 139 19.63 -21.08 3.46
CA PRO A 139 20.33 -20.06 4.18
C PRO A 139 21.50 -19.64 3.29
N GLN A 140 21.36 -18.51 2.61
CA GLN A 140 22.54 -17.77 2.20
C GLN A 140 23.31 -17.49 3.49
N SER A 141 24.34 -18.30 3.71
CA SER A 141 25.42 -18.06 4.64
C SER A 141 26.05 -16.75 4.21
N TYR A 142 25.48 -15.63 4.64
CA TYR A 142 26.17 -14.37 4.68
C TYR A 142 27.40 -14.62 5.54
N GLN A 143 28.56 -14.73 4.89
CA GLN A 143 29.82 -14.53 5.57
C GLN A 143 29.87 -13.06 5.98
N ILE A 144 29.14 -12.74 7.05
CA ILE A 144 29.33 -11.52 7.82
C ILE A 144 30.74 -11.69 8.39
N LYS A 145 31.66 -10.95 7.77
CA LYS A 145 33.01 -10.73 8.26
C LYS A 145 32.86 -10.35 9.74
N LYS A 146 33.20 -11.27 10.64
CA LYS A 146 33.16 -11.08 12.08
C LYS A 146 34.08 -9.91 12.42
N GLN A 147 33.54 -8.71 12.45
CA GLN A 147 34.08 -7.68 13.31
C GLN A 147 33.63 -8.05 14.71
N GLU A 148 34.61 -8.40 15.53
CA GLU A 148 34.48 -8.63 16.96
C GLU A 148 33.93 -7.37 17.63
N TYR A 149 32.61 -7.20 17.62
CA TYR A 149 31.92 -6.37 18.60
C TYR A 149 31.47 -7.29 19.72
N GLY A 150 32.33 -7.42 20.72
CA GLY A 150 31.99 -7.98 22.02
C GLY A 150 31.06 -7.02 22.74
N GLY A 151 29.76 -7.21 22.59
CA GLY A 151 28.73 -6.48 23.31
C GLY A 151 27.36 -6.87 22.78
N ASP A 152 26.42 -7.18 23.67
CA ASP A 152 24.99 -7.40 23.37
C ASP A 152 24.53 -8.83 23.00
N GLN A 153 25.20 -9.86 23.53
CA GLN A 153 24.65 -11.21 23.62
C GLN A 153 23.25 -11.32 24.30
N PRO A 154 22.87 -10.52 25.32
CA PRO A 154 21.54 -10.61 25.92
C PRO A 154 20.41 -10.15 25.01
N LEU A 155 20.64 -9.15 24.14
CA LEU A 155 19.60 -8.62 23.27
C LEU A 155 19.22 -9.62 22.17
N LEU A 156 20.22 -10.31 21.61
CA LEU A 156 19.98 -11.35 20.61
C LEU A 156 19.20 -12.51 21.22
N ARG A 157 19.57 -12.96 22.42
CA ARG A 157 18.84 -14.02 23.15
C ARG A 157 17.40 -13.62 23.48
N ALA A 158 17.17 -12.36 23.87
CA ALA A 158 15.82 -11.85 24.12
C ALA A 158 14.97 -11.82 22.84
N LEU A 159 15.57 -11.44 21.71
CA LEU A 159 14.89 -11.42 20.42
C LEU A 159 14.52 -12.84 19.96
N GLU A 160 15.44 -13.80 20.09
CA GLU A 160 15.18 -15.22 19.81
C GLU A 160 14.06 -15.78 20.70
N SER A 161 14.04 -15.42 21.98
CA SER A 161 12.97 -15.81 22.90
C SER A 161 11.62 -15.24 22.47
N ASN A 162 11.57 -13.97 22.06
CA ASN A 162 10.33 -13.33 21.62
C ASN A 162 9.79 -13.97 20.34
N VAL A 163 10.67 -14.32 19.40
CA VAL A 163 10.29 -15.03 18.16
C VAL A 163 9.70 -16.41 18.49
N ARG A 164 10.29 -17.14 19.45
CA ARG A 164 9.77 -18.42 19.90
C ARG A 164 8.37 -18.27 20.54
N ILE A 165 8.20 -17.33 21.46
CA ILE A 165 6.92 -17.09 22.12
C ILE A 165 5.84 -16.73 21.09
N ALA A 166 6.15 -15.87 20.11
CA ALA A 166 5.22 -15.51 19.05
C ALA A 166 4.81 -16.73 18.20
N SER A 167 5.74 -17.64 17.91
CA SER A 167 5.44 -18.87 17.17
C SER A 167 4.50 -19.80 17.94
N GLU A 168 4.70 -19.95 19.26
CA GLU A 168 3.85 -20.77 20.13
C GLU A 168 2.43 -20.18 20.26
N MET A 169 2.32 -18.84 20.29
CA MET A 169 1.02 -18.15 20.29
C MET A 169 0.24 -18.40 19.01
N ASN A 170 0.88 -18.35 17.83
CA ASN A 170 0.21 -18.61 16.56
C ASN A 170 -0.38 -20.04 16.51
N VAL A 171 0.36 -21.05 16.97
CA VAL A 171 -0.14 -22.44 17.06
C VAL A 171 -1.36 -22.54 17.99
N LYS A 172 -1.35 -21.83 19.11
CA LYS A 172 -2.50 -21.80 20.04
C LYS A 172 -3.72 -21.13 19.41
N ILE A 173 -3.53 -20.05 18.65
CA ILE A 173 -4.61 -19.36 17.94
C ILE A 173 -5.22 -20.28 16.87
N ASP A 174 -4.40 -20.98 16.09
CA ASP A 174 -4.89 -21.92 15.07
C ASP A 174 -5.69 -23.07 15.70
N ASN A 175 -5.23 -23.60 16.84
CA ASN A 175 -5.96 -24.63 17.60
C ASN A 175 -7.31 -24.11 18.12
N LEU A 176 -7.36 -22.88 18.62
CA LEU A 176 -8.61 -22.25 19.06
C LEU A 176 -9.58 -22.04 17.91
N LEU A 177 -9.09 -21.58 16.75
CA LEU A 177 -9.91 -21.41 15.55
C LEU A 177 -10.47 -22.75 15.06
N ASN A 178 -9.66 -23.81 15.07
CA ASN A 178 -10.11 -25.16 14.73
C ASN A 178 -11.17 -25.68 15.71
N ALA A 179 -10.97 -25.50 17.02
CA ALA A 179 -11.94 -25.90 18.03
C ALA A 179 -13.28 -25.16 17.87
N LEU A 180 -13.23 -23.85 17.59
CA LEU A 180 -14.44 -23.07 17.30
C LEU A 180 -15.14 -23.57 16.03
N HIS A 181 -14.40 -23.83 14.96
CA HIS A 181 -14.98 -24.41 13.73
C HIS A 181 -15.71 -25.73 13.98
N SER A 182 -15.17 -26.60 14.84
CA SER A 182 -15.83 -27.86 15.21
C SER A 182 -17.16 -27.68 15.95
N LEU A 183 -17.36 -26.56 16.66
CA LEU A 183 -18.62 -26.28 17.35
C LEU A 183 -19.72 -25.76 16.41
N PHE A 184 -19.35 -25.12 15.30
CA PHE A 184 -20.31 -24.47 14.39
C PHE A 184 -20.67 -25.31 13.16
N ILE A 185 -19.94 -26.39 12.86
CA ILE A 185 -20.28 -27.31 11.77
C ILE A 185 -21.08 -28.48 12.36
N PRO A 186 -22.42 -28.51 12.22
CA PRO A 186 -23.20 -29.64 12.69
C PRO A 186 -22.77 -30.90 11.91
N ASN A 187 -22.45 -31.97 12.64
CA ASN A 187 -22.14 -33.26 12.03
C ASN A 187 -23.27 -33.66 11.06
N PRO A 188 -22.96 -34.04 9.82
CA PRO A 188 -23.98 -34.54 8.90
C PRO A 188 -24.64 -35.76 9.55
N LYS A 189 -25.98 -35.76 9.63
CA LYS A 189 -26.72 -36.88 10.19
C LYS A 189 -26.38 -38.15 9.39
N PRO A 190 -26.07 -39.27 10.06
CA PRO A 190 -25.92 -40.54 9.37
C PRO A 190 -27.26 -40.90 8.70
N ASN A 191 -27.17 -41.35 7.45
CA ASN A 191 -28.29 -41.76 6.60
C ASN A 191 -28.64 -43.23 6.89
#